data_AF-A0A2X1LNM5-F1
#
_entry.id   AF-A0A2X1LNM5-F1
#
_cell.length_a   1.000
_cell.length_b   1.000
_cell.length_c   1.000
_cell.angle_alpha   90.00
_cell.angle_beta   90.00
_cell.angle_gamma   90.00
#
_symmetry.space_group_name_H-M   'P 1'
#
loop_
_entity.id
_entity.type
_entity.pdbx_description
1 polymer ?
#
loop_
_entity_poly.entity_id
_entity_poly.type
_entity_poly.pdbx_seq_one_letter_code
_entity_poly.pdbx_strand_id
1 'polypeptide(L)' 'MPRLKLAGDFYSMMGYEHRPGFKYWESPHPQEQQVFEMACRAFEVIRGSDVMEAVADLEDEE' A
#
# COMPACT_ATOMS: atom_id res chain seq x y z
N MET A 1 -2.75 13.62 -1.04
CA MET A 1 -2.66 12.73 0.15
C MET A 1 -1.79 11.53 -0.21
N PRO A 2 -0.69 11.26 0.51
CA PRO A 2 0.25 10.19 0.15
C PRO A 2 -0.37 8.77 0.11
N ARG A 3 -1.38 8.51 0.96
CA ARG A 3 -2.09 7.22 1.04
C ARG A 3 -2.89 6.90 -0.23
N LEU A 4 -3.48 7.91 -0.87
CA LEU A 4 -4.25 7.74 -2.11
C LEU A 4 -3.36 7.34 -3.28
N LYS A 5 -2.18 7.95 -3.36
CA LYS A 5 -1.19 7.61 -4.39
C LYS A 5 -0.72 6.16 -4.21
N LEU A 6 -0.37 5.78 -2.97
CA LEU A 6 0.09 4.43 -2.65
C LEU A 6 -0.98 3.36 -2.93
N ALA A 7 -2.26 3.62 -2.62
CA ALA A 7 -3.35 2.72 -2.97
C ALA A 7 -3.50 2.56 -4.49
N GLY A 8 -3.35 3.65 -5.26
CA GLY A 8 -3.32 3.61 -6.71
C GLY A 8 -2.13 2.82 -7.27
N ASP A 9 -0.95 2.95 -6.66
CA ASP A 9 0.25 2.20 -7.03
C ASP A 9 0.04 0.70 -6.79
N PHE A 10 -0.50 0.29 -5.65
CA PHE A 10 -0.85 -1.12 -5.37
C PHE A 10 -1.89 -1.68 -6.35
N TYR A 11 -2.93 -0.89 -6.65
CA TYR A 11 -3.94 -1.30 -7.62
C TYR A 11 -3.33 -1.50 -9.03
N SER A 12 -2.36 -0.66 -9.40
CA SER A 12 -1.62 -0.76 -10.66
C SER A 12 -0.66 -1.95 -10.68
N MET A 13 0.00 -2.27 -9.57
CA MET A 13 0.84 -3.47 -9.43
C MET A 13 0.04 -4.77 -9.62
N MET A 14 -1.25 -4.75 -9.29
CA MET A 14 -2.17 -5.87 -9.55
C MET A 14 -2.66 -5.94 -11.01
N GLY A 15 -2.23 -5.03 -11.88
CA GLY A 15 -2.58 -4.99 -13.30
C GLY A 15 -3.82 -4.17 -13.64
N TYR A 16 -4.39 -3.42 -12.70
CA TYR A 16 -5.56 -2.57 -12.93
C TYR A 16 -5.17 -1.11 -13.22
N GLU A 17 -6.07 -0.36 -13.86
CA GLU A 17 -5.84 1.06 -14.13
C GLU A 17 -6.38 1.94 -12.99
N HIS A 18 -5.49 2.70 -12.33
CA HIS A 18 -5.89 3.70 -11.34
C HIS A 18 -6.43 4.97 -12.01
N ARG A 19 -7.53 5.52 -11.48
CA ARG A 19 -8.12 6.79 -11.91
C ARG A 19 -7.74 7.93 -10.95
N PRO A 20 -7.13 9.04 -11.43
CA PRO A 20 -6.79 10.18 -10.59
C PRO A 20 -8.00 10.71 -9.81
N GLY A 21 -7.84 10.88 -8.50
CA GLY A 21 -8.91 11.36 -7.61
C GLY A 21 -9.97 10.31 -7.25
N PHE A 22 -9.80 9.06 -7.67
CA PHE A 22 -10.69 7.98 -7.27
C PHE A 22 -10.65 7.75 -5.76
N LYS A 23 -11.83 7.67 -5.16
CA LYS A 23 -12.01 7.51 -3.72
C LYS A 23 -12.20 6.04 -3.38
N TYR A 24 -11.08 5.33 -3.21
CA TYR A 24 -11.07 3.90 -2.93
C TYR A 24 -11.93 3.48 -1.73
N TRP A 25 -12.04 4.32 -0.68
CA TRP A 25 -12.86 4.04 0.50
C TRP A 25 -14.38 4.17 0.27
N GLU A 26 -14.82 4.80 -0.82
CA GLU A 26 -16.23 4.91 -1.21
C GLU A 26 -16.61 3.87 -2.27
N SER A 27 -15.65 3.07 -2.74
CA SER A 27 -15.91 2.07 -3.78
C SER A 27 -16.83 0.96 -3.27
N PRO A 28 -17.77 0.44 -4.08
CA PRO A 28 -18.51 -0.79 -3.77
C PRO A 28 -17.68 -2.07 -3.99
N HIS A 29 -16.51 -1.98 -4.62
CA HIS A 29 -15.67 -3.14 -4.93
C HIS A 29 -14.75 -3.49 -3.75
N PRO A 30 -14.85 -4.72 -3.19
CA PRO A 30 -14.05 -5.12 -2.03
C PRO A 30 -12.55 -4.97 -2.23
N GLN A 31 -12.06 -5.29 -3.43
CA GLN A 31 -10.64 -5.17 -3.75
C GLN A 31 -10.15 -3.71 -3.69
N GLU A 32 -10.95 -2.76 -4.18
CA GLU A 32 -10.61 -1.34 -4.18
C GLU A 32 -10.58 -0.79 -2.73
N GLN A 33 -11.48 -1.26 -1.86
CA GLN A 33 -11.41 -0.94 -0.43
C GLN A 33 -10.15 -1.54 0.22
N GLN A 34 -9.84 -2.79 -0.09
CA GLN A 34 -8.69 -3.51 0.49
C GLN A 34 -7.35 -2.83 0.15
N VAL A 35 -7.13 -2.39 -1.09
CA VAL A 35 -5.88 -1.70 -1.44
C VAL A 35 -5.71 -0.37 -0.69
N PHE A 36 -6.82 0.30 -0.35
CA PHE A 36 -6.78 1.50 0.48
C PHE A 36 -6.43 1.20 1.94
N GLU A 37 -6.97 0.12 2.50
CA GLU A 37 -6.60 -0.36 3.84
C GLU A 37 -5.12 -0.75 3.91
N MET A 38 -4.61 -1.46 2.89
CA MET A 38 -3.18 -1.80 2.78
C MET A 38 -2.31 -0.54 2.76
N ALA A 39 -2.70 0.48 2.00
CA ALA A 39 -1.97 1.76 1.95
C ALA A 39 -1.99 2.50 3.30
N CYS A 40 -3.11 2.44 4.03
CA CYS A 40 -3.18 2.97 5.39
C CYS A 40 -2.24 2.22 6.34
N ARG A 41 -2.27 0.89 6.30
CA ARG A 41 -1.45 0.04 7.16
C ARG A 41 0.04 0.19 6.89
N ALA A 42 0.44 0.24 5.62
CA ALA A 42 1.83 0.47 5.23
C ALA A 42 2.35 1.83 5.78
N PHE A 43 1.50 2.86 5.73
CA PHE A 43 1.85 4.18 6.25
C PHE A 43 1.90 4.23 7.79
N GLU A 44 1.16 3.38 8.49
CA GLU A 44 1.21 3.28 9.95
C GLU A 44 2.40 2.46 10.44
N VAL A 45 2.74 1.38 9.74
CA VAL A 45 3.71 0.38 10.19
C VAL A 45 5.14 0.70 9.74
N ILE A 46 5.32 1.18 8.51
CA ILE A 46 6.65 1.28 7.86
C ILE A 46 7.16 2.73 7.91
N ARG A 47 6.54 3.60 8.72
CA ARG A 47 6.87 5.03 8.68
C ARG A 47 8.24 5.28 9.30
N GLY A 48 9.24 5.53 8.45
CA GLY A 48 10.61 5.81 8.88
C GLY A 48 11.47 4.58 9.07
N SER A 49 10.99 3.40 8.68
CA SER A 49 11.76 2.17 8.65
C SER A 49 12.40 2.00 7.28
N ASP A 50 13.69 1.67 7.21
CA ASP A 50 14.28 1.12 5.99
C ASP A 50 13.80 -0.34 5.87
N VAL A 51 12.98 -0.60 4.85
CA VAL A 51 12.42 -1.94 4.62
C VAL A 51 13.52 -2.95 4.34
N MET A 52 14.61 -2.54 3.70
CA MET A 52 15.72 -3.44 3.38
C MET A 52 16.59 -3.74 4.61
N GLU A 53 16.66 -2.82 5.58
CA GLU A 53 17.28 -3.08 6.89
C GLU A 53 16.50 -4.14 7.67
N ALA A 54 15.17 -4.04 7.70
CA ALA A 54 14.32 -5.05 8.33
C ALA A 54 14.38 -6.43 7.66
N VAL A 55 14.74 -6.49 6.37
CA VAL A 55 14.98 -7.76 5.67
C VAL A 55 16.34 -8.34 6.04
N ALA A 56 17.38 -7.51 6.12
CA ALA A 56 18.73 -7.95 6.53
C ALA A 56 18.73 -8.54 7.95
N ASP A 57 18.00 -7.93 8.88
CA ASP A 57 17.85 -8.45 10.26
C ASP A 57 17.25 -9.88 10.30
N LEU A 58 16.40 -10.22 9.33
CA LEU A 58 15.78 -11.55 9.24
C LEU A 58 16.67 -12.60 8.55
N GLU A 59 17.60 -12.15 7.70
CA GLU A 59 18.53 -13.02 6.98
C GLU A 59 19.79 -13.35 7.82
N ASP A 60 20.15 -12.50 8.78
CA ASP A 60 21.28 -12.73 9.71
C ASP A 60 20.92 -13.59 10.94
N GLU A 61 19.64 -13.97 11.14
CA GLU A 61 19.19 -14.89 12.20
C GLU A 61 19.31 -16.39 11.83
N GLU A 62 19.97 -16.75 10.71
CA GLU A 62 20.23 -18.15 10.29
C GLU A 62 21.67 -18.64 10.57
#